data_AF-A0A0B8QJB0-F1
#
_entry.id   AF-A0A0B8QJB0-F1
#
_cell.length_a   1.000
_cell.length_b   1.000
_cell.length_c   1.000
_cell.angle_alpha   90.00
_cell.angle_beta   90.00
_cell.angle_gamma   90.00
#
_symmetry.space_group_name_H-M   'P 1'
#
loop_
_entity.id
_entity.type
_entity.pdbx_description
1 polymer ?
#
loop_
_entity_poly.entity_id
_entity_poly.type
_entity_poly.pdbx_seq_one_letter_code
_entity_poly.pdbx_strand_id
1 'polypeptide(L)'
;MAKELLHLRDQIDQVDKQMLDLLEQRLALVEQVGEVKSEHGLPIYAPDREAAMLASRRAEAEKRGIPPQLIEDILRRTMRESYASEKDSGFKCLNPELKDVVVIGGRGQLGGLFCKMFELSGYNVKVVGRQDWEQSETVFANAAGGCKCANQSHRVSD
;
A
#
# COMPACT_ATOMS: atom_id res chain seq x y z
N MET A 1 51.36 -4.87 4.78
CA MET A 1 50.61 -5.39 3.63
C MET A 1 49.34 -6.16 4.03
N ALA A 2 49.37 -7.44 4.38
CA ALA A 2 48.12 -8.19 4.67
C ALA A 2 47.35 -7.65 5.89
N LYS A 3 48.06 -7.25 6.96
CA LYS A 3 47.43 -6.74 8.20
C LYS A 3 46.79 -5.35 8.03
N GLU A 4 47.41 -4.46 7.26
CA GLU A 4 46.87 -3.13 6.97
C GLU A 4 45.63 -3.22 6.06
N LEU A 5 45.66 -4.13 5.09
CA LEU A 5 44.52 -4.39 4.22
C LEU A 5 43.33 -4.96 5.01
N LEU A 6 43.58 -5.89 5.93
CA LEU A 6 42.54 -6.42 6.82
C LEU A 6 41.95 -5.31 7.68
N HIS A 7 42.79 -4.48 8.29
CA HIS A 7 42.32 -3.37 9.12
C HIS A 7 41.44 -2.37 8.35
N LEU A 8 41.79 -2.05 7.10
CA LEU A 8 40.95 -1.20 6.25
C LEU A 8 39.62 -1.86 5.91
N ARG A 9 39.60 -3.18 5.66
CA ARG A 9 38.34 -3.92 5.42
C ARG A 9 37.45 -3.93 6.66
N ASP A 10 38.02 -4.12 7.85
CA ASP A 10 37.27 -4.07 9.11
C ASP A 10 36.61 -2.69 9.31
N GLN A 11 37.30 -1.60 8.92
CA GLN A 11 36.73 -0.26 8.96
C GLN A 11 35.60 -0.08 7.93
N ILE A 12 35.73 -0.62 6.72
CA ILE A 12 34.67 -0.61 5.71
C ILE A 12 33.45 -1.38 6.23
N ASP A 13 33.65 -2.58 6.77
CA ASP A 13 32.57 -3.39 7.34
C ASP A 13 31.84 -2.66 8.47
N GLN A 14 32.56 -1.83 9.24
CA GLN A 14 31.95 -1.01 10.28
C GLN A 14 31.11 0.14 9.69
N VAL A 15 31.56 0.78 8.62
CA VAL A 15 30.76 1.78 7.89
C VAL A 15 29.53 1.12 7.25
N ASP A 16 29.68 -0.08 6.69
CA ASP A 16 28.59 -0.83 6.09
C ASP A 16 27.50 -1.19 7.11
N LYS A 17 27.90 -1.54 8.34
CA LYS A 17 26.95 -1.73 9.45
C LYS A 17 26.21 -0.44 9.80
N GLN A 18 26.90 0.70 9.85
CA GLN A 18 26.24 1.98 10.09
C GLN A 18 25.24 2.33 8.98
N MET A 19 25.51 1.94 7.73
CA MET A 19 24.55 2.11 6.64
C MET A 19 23.29 1.27 6.87
N LEU A 20 23.40 0.05 7.41
CA LEU A 20 22.24 -0.76 7.76
C LEU A 20 21.38 -0.09 8.84
N ASP A 21 22.01 0.42 9.90
CA ASP A 21 21.30 1.13 10.98
C ASP A 21 20.55 2.37 10.44
N LEU A 22 21.17 3.13 9.52
CA LEU A 22 20.54 4.29 8.88
C LEU A 22 19.39 3.90 7.96
N LEU A 23 19.50 2.77 7.26
CA LEU A 23 18.44 2.25 6.40
C LEU A 23 17.23 1.78 7.23
N GLU A 24 17.47 1.07 8.34
CA GLU A 24 16.42 0.68 9.28
C GLU A 24 15.66 1.89 9.81
N GLN A 25 16.38 2.91 10.30
CA GLN A 25 15.76 4.17 10.76
C GLN A 25 14.94 4.83 9.67
N ARG A 26 15.45 4.86 8.43
CA ARG A 26 14.74 5.44 7.30
C ARG A 26 13.45 4.68 7.00
N LEU A 27 13.47 3.34 7.05
CA LEU A 27 12.28 2.52 6.82
C LEU A 27 11.22 2.73 7.90
N ALA A 28 11.61 2.79 9.17
CA ALA A 28 10.70 3.11 10.27
C ALA A 28 10.05 4.50 10.12
N LEU A 29 10.80 5.50 9.64
CA LEU A 29 10.25 6.83 9.36
C LEU A 29 9.28 6.82 8.18
N VAL A 30 9.53 6.00 7.17
CA VAL A 30 8.62 5.83 6.02
C VAL A 30 7.30 5.24 6.48
N GLU A 31 7.33 4.23 7.35
CA GLU A 31 6.12 3.61 7.91
C GLU A 31 5.25 4.65 8.63
N GLN A 32 5.85 5.46 9.51
CA GLN A 32 5.15 6.57 10.18
C GLN A 32 4.59 7.61 9.19
N VAL A 33 5.32 7.91 8.12
CA VAL A 33 4.81 8.79 7.05
C VAL A 33 3.61 8.15 6.34
N GLY A 34 3.62 6.84 6.12
CA GLY A 34 2.51 6.07 5.56
C GLY A 34 1.27 6.11 6.45
N GLU A 35 1.43 5.99 7.77
CA GLU A 35 0.36 6.14 8.76
C GLU A 35 -0.26 7.54 8.70
N VAL A 36 0.56 8.59 8.81
CA VAL A 36 0.08 9.99 8.77
C VAL A 36 -0.62 10.31 7.45
N LYS A 37 -0.04 9.91 6.31
CA LYS A 37 -0.66 10.13 4.99
C LYS A 37 -2.00 9.41 4.88
N SER A 38 -2.10 8.23 5.47
CA SER A 38 -3.34 7.46 5.46
C SER A 38 -4.44 8.10 6.29
N GLU A 39 -4.12 8.60 7.48
CA GLU A 39 -5.11 9.28 8.34
C GLU A 39 -5.69 10.53 7.64
N HIS A 40 -4.86 11.21 6.84
CA HIS A 40 -5.22 12.47 6.18
C HIS A 40 -5.64 12.30 4.71
N GLY A 41 -5.70 11.06 4.19
CA GLY A 41 -6.06 10.77 2.80
C GLY A 41 -5.12 11.41 1.75
N LEU A 42 -3.86 11.66 2.11
CA LEU A 42 -2.89 12.30 1.24
C LEU A 42 -2.33 11.31 0.21
N PRO A 43 -2.03 11.76 -1.03
CA PRO A 43 -1.46 10.89 -2.04
C PRO A 43 -0.10 10.33 -1.59
N ILE A 44 0.08 9.03 -1.78
CA ILE A 44 1.31 8.31 -1.45
C ILE A 44 2.47 8.86 -2.30
N TYR A 45 2.18 9.18 -3.57
CA TYR A 45 3.15 9.63 -4.56
C TYR A 45 3.23 11.16 -4.68
N ALA A 46 4.43 11.71 -4.46
CA ALA A 46 4.71 13.15 -4.52
C ALA A 46 5.97 13.43 -5.36
N PRO A 47 5.89 13.41 -6.70
CA PRO A 47 7.05 13.44 -7.60
C PRO A 47 7.90 14.71 -7.44
N ASP A 48 7.26 15.87 -7.27
CA ASP A 48 7.98 17.15 -7.12
C ASP A 48 8.81 17.18 -5.84
N ARG A 49 8.29 16.59 -4.75
CA ARG A 49 9.02 16.46 -3.48
C ARG A 49 10.24 15.56 -3.62
N GLU A 50 10.10 14.44 -4.31
CA GLU A 50 11.22 13.53 -4.57
C GLU A 50 12.30 14.20 -5.43
N ALA A 51 11.90 14.88 -6.50
CA ALA A 51 12.81 15.58 -7.38
C ALA A 51 13.62 16.66 -6.64
N ALA A 52 12.94 17.48 -5.82
CA ALA A 52 13.60 18.50 -5.00
C ALA A 52 14.57 17.90 -3.98
N MET A 53 14.18 16.80 -3.33
CA MET A 53 15.04 16.09 -2.38
C MET A 53 16.29 15.53 -3.07
N LEU A 54 16.13 14.85 -4.21
CA LEU A 54 17.26 14.31 -4.98
C LEU A 54 18.21 15.41 -5.45
N ALA A 55 17.68 16.52 -5.97
CA ALA A 55 18.49 17.66 -6.38
C ALA A 55 19.33 18.23 -5.21
N SER A 56 18.69 18.41 -4.04
CA SER A 56 19.38 18.88 -2.84
C SER A 56 20.48 17.93 -2.38
N ARG A 57 20.24 16.61 -2.41
CA ARG A 57 21.22 15.61 -1.95
C ARG A 57 22.38 15.43 -2.93
N ARG A 58 22.13 15.57 -4.23
CA ARG A 58 23.19 15.62 -5.25
C ARG A 58 24.15 16.79 -5.01
N ALA A 59 23.60 17.99 -4.80
CA ALA A 59 24.42 19.17 -4.51
C ALA A 59 25.23 19.05 -3.21
N GLU A 60 24.68 18.37 -2.20
CA GLU A 60 25.41 18.08 -0.97
C GLU A 60 26.53 17.04 -1.17
N ALA A 61 26.28 15.99 -1.94
CA ALA A 61 27.27 14.98 -2.27
C ALA A 61 28.46 15.57 -3.03
N GLU A 62 28.20 16.44 -4.02
CA GLU A 62 29.24 17.17 -4.76
C GLU A 62 30.17 17.96 -3.83
N LYS A 63 29.60 18.70 -2.86
CA LYS A 63 30.38 19.45 -1.86
C LYS A 63 31.25 18.58 -0.97
N ARG A 64 30.88 17.32 -0.78
CA ARG A 64 31.60 16.34 0.04
C ARG A 64 32.56 15.45 -0.78
N GLY A 65 32.69 15.69 -2.09
CA GLY A 65 33.51 14.86 -2.98
C GLY A 65 32.92 13.49 -3.28
N ILE A 66 31.62 13.29 -3.01
CA ILE A 66 30.90 12.06 -3.31
C ILE A 66 30.27 12.21 -4.71
N PRO A 67 30.39 11.21 -5.60
CA PRO A 67 29.74 11.27 -6.90
C PRO A 67 28.21 11.50 -6.75
N PRO A 68 27.65 12.57 -7.33
CA PRO A 68 26.22 12.86 -7.19
C PRO A 68 25.32 11.75 -7.75
N GLN A 69 25.80 11.00 -8.74
CA GLN A 69 25.08 9.84 -9.27
C GLN A 69 24.95 8.73 -8.24
N LEU A 70 25.98 8.48 -7.43
CA LEU A 70 25.99 7.41 -6.42
C LEU A 70 24.89 7.64 -5.38
N ILE A 71 24.79 8.86 -4.86
CA ILE A 71 23.77 9.17 -3.84
C ILE A 71 22.35 9.13 -4.43
N GLU A 72 22.18 9.56 -5.68
CA GLU A 72 20.88 9.47 -6.35
C GLU A 72 20.45 8.01 -6.52
N ASP A 73 21.34 7.13 -6.98
CA ASP A 73 21.04 5.72 -7.20
C ASP A 73 20.66 5.01 -5.89
N ILE A 74 21.39 5.28 -4.80
CA ILE A 74 21.08 4.77 -3.46
C ILE A 74 19.68 5.24 -3.04
N LEU A 75 19.43 6.55 -3.06
CA LEU A 75 18.16 7.11 -2.59
C LEU A 75 16.98 6.64 -3.43
N ARG A 76 17.13 6.54 -4.76
CA ARG A 76 16.10 5.98 -5.65
C ARG A 76 15.82 4.52 -5.35
N ARG A 77 16.86 3.71 -5.09
CA ARG A 77 16.66 2.32 -4.71
C ARG A 77 15.93 2.20 -3.38
N THR A 78 16.33 2.96 -2.37
CA THR A 78 15.66 2.91 -1.06
C THR A 78 14.22 3.43 -1.11
N MET A 79 13.92 4.45 -1.92
CA MET A 79 12.54 4.90 -2.15
C MET A 79 11.67 3.82 -2.80
N ARG A 80 12.18 3.09 -3.80
CA ARG A 80 11.44 1.99 -4.41
C ARG A 80 11.09 0.89 -3.42
N GLU A 81 12.00 0.57 -2.50
CA GLU A 81 11.75 -0.42 -1.45
C GLU A 81 10.61 0.03 -0.53
N SER A 82 10.62 1.30 -0.12
CA SER A 82 9.57 1.91 0.69
C SER A 82 8.17 1.79 0.07
N TYR A 83 8.05 1.95 -1.25
CA TYR A 83 6.77 1.76 -1.96
C TYR A 83 6.31 0.30 -2.03
N ALA A 84 7.23 -0.65 -2.04
CA ALA A 84 6.91 -2.06 -2.07
C ALA A 84 6.36 -2.53 -0.71
N SER A 85 6.96 -2.08 0.39
CA SER A 85 6.47 -2.36 1.74
C SER A 85 5.14 -1.68 2.04
N GLU A 86 4.90 -0.47 1.53
CA GLU A 86 3.61 0.23 1.70
C GLU A 86 2.44 -0.46 0.99
N LYS A 87 2.68 -1.19 -0.12
CA LYS A 87 1.62 -1.97 -0.81
C LYS A 87 1.13 -3.17 -0.01
N ASP A 88 1.91 -3.64 0.97
CA ASP A 88 1.53 -4.71 1.89
C ASP A 88 0.82 -4.18 3.15
N SER A 89 0.78 -2.86 3.36
CA SER A 89 -0.05 -2.25 4.39
C SER A 89 -1.52 -2.34 3.96
N GLY A 90 -2.14 -3.40 4.46
CA GLY A 90 -3.42 -3.95 4.07
C GLY A 90 -4.57 -2.95 3.87
N PHE A 91 -5.52 -3.44 3.08
CA PHE A 91 -6.80 -2.83 2.81
C PHE A 91 -7.35 -2.01 3.99
N LYS A 92 -7.68 -0.74 3.77
CA LYS A 92 -8.13 0.18 4.83
C LYS A 92 -9.64 0.36 4.80
N CYS A 93 -10.24 0.43 5.98
CA CYS A 93 -11.64 0.78 6.15
C CYS A 93 -11.85 2.27 5.83
N LEU A 94 -12.15 2.59 4.58
CA LEU A 94 -12.39 3.98 4.14
C LEU A 94 -13.67 4.59 4.72
N ASN A 95 -14.66 3.77 5.11
CA ASN A 95 -15.90 4.24 5.70
C ASN A 95 -16.36 3.32 6.84
N PRO A 96 -15.93 3.59 8.09
CA PRO A 96 -16.28 2.75 9.24
C PRO A 96 -17.78 2.68 9.57
N GLU A 97 -18.58 3.65 9.11
CA GLU A 97 -20.03 3.68 9.37
C GLU A 97 -20.82 2.75 8.42
N LEU A 98 -20.15 2.20 7.41
CA LEU A 98 -20.74 1.31 6.43
C LEU A 98 -20.92 -0.08 7.06
N LYS A 99 -22.16 -0.39 7.43
CA LYS A 99 -22.49 -1.56 8.26
C LYS A 99 -22.26 -2.89 7.54
N ASP A 100 -22.80 -3.05 6.33
CA ASP A 100 -22.72 -4.30 5.56
C ASP A 100 -22.32 -4.02 4.10
N VAL A 101 -21.30 -4.71 3.60
CA VAL A 101 -20.94 -4.76 2.17
C VAL A 101 -21.49 -6.03 1.57
N VAL A 102 -22.40 -5.92 0.59
CA VAL A 102 -23.01 -7.09 -0.06
C VAL A 102 -22.35 -7.34 -1.42
N VAL A 103 -21.76 -8.53 -1.60
CA VAL A 103 -21.12 -8.96 -2.85
C VAL A 103 -22.00 -10.01 -3.54
N ILE A 104 -22.61 -9.63 -4.66
CA ILE A 104 -23.37 -10.57 -5.50
C ILE A 104 -22.39 -11.41 -6.31
N GLY A 105 -22.49 -12.73 -6.22
CA GLY A 105 -21.54 -13.64 -6.89
C GLY A 105 -20.19 -13.76 -6.17
N GLY A 106 -20.11 -13.40 -4.88
CA GLY A 106 -18.90 -13.52 -4.05
C GLY A 106 -18.32 -14.95 -3.92
N ARG A 107 -19.05 -15.99 -4.34
CA ARG A 107 -18.56 -17.38 -4.38
C ARG A 107 -17.67 -17.69 -5.61
N GLY A 108 -17.56 -16.77 -6.59
CA GLY A 108 -16.69 -16.92 -7.75
C GLY A 108 -15.24 -16.50 -7.48
N GLN A 109 -14.31 -16.73 -8.42
CA GLN A 109 -12.89 -16.37 -8.23
C GLN A 109 -12.68 -14.86 -7.97
N LEU A 110 -13.26 -14.01 -8.82
CA LEU A 110 -13.14 -12.56 -8.69
C LEU A 110 -13.97 -12.01 -7.51
N GLY A 111 -15.20 -12.51 -7.34
CA GLY A 111 -16.07 -12.12 -6.24
C GLY A 111 -15.49 -12.47 -4.86
N GLY A 112 -14.87 -13.65 -4.74
CA GLY A 112 -14.22 -14.10 -3.51
C GLY A 112 -12.99 -13.27 -3.16
N LEU A 113 -12.25 -12.79 -4.18
CA LEU A 113 -11.15 -11.86 -3.98
C LEU A 113 -11.66 -10.54 -3.38
N PHE A 114 -12.74 -9.97 -3.91
CA PHE A 114 -13.33 -8.76 -3.35
C PHE A 114 -13.88 -8.97 -1.93
N CYS A 115 -14.51 -10.11 -1.63
CA CYS A 115 -14.95 -10.43 -0.28
C CYS A 115 -13.78 -10.40 0.69
N LYS A 116 -12.69 -11.08 0.34
CA LYS A 116 -11.47 -11.12 1.14
C LYS A 116 -10.86 -9.72 1.33
N MET A 117 -10.85 -8.88 0.29
CA MET A 117 -10.35 -7.50 0.39
C MET A 117 -11.21 -6.63 1.34
N PHE A 118 -12.54 -6.72 1.25
CA PHE A 118 -13.44 -5.96 2.13
C PHE A 118 -13.39 -6.46 3.58
N GLU A 119 -13.30 -7.77 3.81
CA GLU A 119 -13.08 -8.35 5.14
C GLU A 119 -11.75 -7.90 5.75
N LEU A 120 -10.67 -7.93 4.96
CA LEU A 120 -9.36 -7.43 5.39
C LEU A 120 -9.38 -5.90 5.63
N SER A 121 -10.29 -5.18 4.99
CA SER A 121 -10.55 -3.77 5.28
C SER A 121 -11.41 -3.54 6.53
N GLY A 122 -11.83 -4.59 7.23
CA GLY A 122 -12.68 -4.49 8.42
C GLY A 122 -14.18 -4.32 8.16
N TYR A 123 -14.66 -4.51 6.92
CA TYR A 123 -16.09 -4.50 6.63
C TYR A 123 -16.75 -5.84 6.92
N ASN A 124 -18.02 -5.81 7.34
CA ASN A 124 -18.85 -7.01 7.39
C ASN A 124 -19.34 -7.34 5.96
N VAL A 125 -18.87 -8.45 5.39
CA VAL A 125 -19.20 -8.84 4.02
C VAL A 125 -20.28 -9.91 4.00
N LYS A 126 -21.34 -9.68 3.21
CA LYS A 126 -22.41 -10.65 2.95
C LYS A 126 -22.37 -11.07 1.50
N VAL A 127 -22.39 -12.37 1.23
CA VAL A 127 -22.36 -12.90 -0.14
C VAL A 127 -23.75 -13.38 -0.54
N VAL A 128 -24.25 -12.88 -1.69
CA VAL A 128 -25.54 -13.32 -2.25
C VAL A 128 -25.29 -14.12 -3.53
N GLY A 129 -25.75 -15.37 -3.54
CA GLY A 129 -25.73 -16.25 -4.70
C GLY A 129 -27.12 -16.43 -5.33
N ARG A 130 -27.18 -17.23 -6.41
CA ARG A 130 -28.42 -17.54 -7.15
C ARG A 130 -29.48 -18.26 -6.31
N GLN A 131 -29.06 -18.97 -5.26
CA GLN A 131 -29.92 -19.72 -4.33
C GLN A 131 -30.46 -18.85 -3.18
N ASP A 132 -29.84 -17.70 -2.94
CA ASP A 132 -30.14 -16.83 -1.79
C ASP A 132 -31.02 -15.62 -2.20
N TRP A 133 -31.56 -15.64 -3.43
CA TRP A 133 -32.31 -14.53 -4.02
C TRP A 133 -33.64 -14.25 -3.30
N GLU A 134 -34.27 -15.28 -2.72
CA GLU A 134 -35.50 -15.12 -1.95
C GLU A 134 -35.30 -14.34 -0.64
N GLN A 135 -34.07 -14.29 -0.12
CA GLN A 135 -33.70 -13.53 1.08
C GLN A 135 -32.97 -12.22 0.75
N SER A 136 -32.92 -11.85 -0.53
CA SER A 136 -32.20 -10.66 -0.98
C SER A 136 -32.72 -9.38 -0.35
N GLU A 137 -34.03 -9.25 -0.16
CA GLU A 137 -34.65 -8.04 0.43
C GLU A 137 -34.20 -7.79 1.88
N THR A 138 -33.97 -8.82 2.68
CA THR A 138 -33.49 -8.68 4.07
C THR A 138 -31.98 -8.44 4.14
N VAL A 139 -31.21 -9.02 3.21
CA VAL A 139 -29.75 -8.82 3.12
C VAL A 139 -29.41 -7.41 2.65
N PHE A 140 -30.20 -6.85 1.72
CA PHE A 140 -30.02 -5.49 1.21
C PHE A 140 -30.63 -4.41 2.12
N ALA A 141 -31.49 -4.77 3.10
CA ALA A 141 -32.14 -3.81 4.00
C ALA A 141 -31.16 -2.96 4.83
N ASN A 142 -29.97 -3.51 5.11
CA ASN A 142 -28.91 -2.85 5.89
C ASN A 142 -27.68 -2.47 5.07
N ALA A 143 -27.69 -2.69 3.75
CA ALA A 143 -26.56 -2.39 2.88
C ALA A 143 -26.57 -0.92 2.46
N ALA A 144 -25.47 -0.21 2.70
CA ALA A 144 -25.33 1.19 2.30
C ALA A 144 -25.07 1.27 0.78
N GLY A 145 -26.16 1.30 0.00
CA GLY A 145 -26.14 1.57 -1.44
C GLY A 145 -26.34 0.32 -2.31
N GLY A 146 -27.60 -0.13 -2.42
CA GLY A 146 -28.01 -1.08 -3.46
C GLY A 146 -28.45 -0.34 -4.72
N CYS A 147 -27.69 -0.43 -5.81
CA CYS A 147 -28.20 -0.09 -7.13
C CYS A 147 -29.18 -1.19 -7.56
N LYS A 148 -30.47 -0.99 -7.30
CA LYS A 148 -31.54 -1.91 -7.72
C LYS A 148 -31.67 -1.84 -9.24
N CYS A 149 -31.03 -2.75 -9.96
CA CYS A 149 -31.51 -3.12 -11.29
C CYS A 149 -32.80 -3.91 -11.10
N ALA A 150 -33.94 -3.20 -11.10
CA ALA A 150 -35.26 -3.81 -11.19
C ALA A 150 -35.37 -4.51 -12.55
N ASN A 151 -35.06 -5.80 -12.61
CA ASN A 151 -35.42 -6.61 -13.76
C ASN A 151 -36.90 -7.00 -13.60
N GLN A 152 -37.79 -6.11 -14.05
CA GLN A 152 -39.19 -6.49 -14.27
C GLN A 152 -39.19 -7.59 -15.32
N SER A 153 -39.44 -8.82 -14.88
CA SER A 153 -39.71 -9.95 -15.75
C SER A 153 -40.98 -9.65 -16.55
N HIS A 154 -40.82 -9.07 -17.74
CA HIS A 154 -41.82 -9.25 -18.78
C HIS A 154 -41.77 -10.73 -19.18
N ARG A 155 -42.84 -11.43 -18.82
CA ARG A 155 -43.25 -12.68 -19.46
C ARG A 155 -43.21 -12.44 -20.97
N VAL A 156 -42.31 -13.12 -21.67
CA VAL A 156 -42.54 -13.42 -23.08
C VAL A 156 -43.47 -14.61 -23.07
N SER A 157 -44.74 -14.31 -23.29
CA SER A 157 -45.71 -15.27 -23.81
C SER A 157 -45.41 -15.46 -25.30
N ASP A 158 -45.52 -16.71 -25.73
CA ASP A 158 -45.45 -17.28 -27.09
C ASP A 158 -44.05 -17.47 -27.73
#